data_AF-A0A6J4RDY6-F1
#
_entry.id   AF-A0A6J4RDY6-F1
#
_cell.length_a   1.000
_cell.length_b   1.000
_cell.length_c   1.000
_cell.angle_alpha   90.00
_cell.angle_beta   90.00
_cell.angle_gamma   90.00
#
_symmetry.space_group_name_H-M   'P 1'
#
loop_
_entity.id
_entity.type
_entity.pdbx_description
1 polymer ?
#
loop_
_entity_poly.entity_id
_entity_poly.type
_entity_poly.pdbx_seq_one_letter_code
_entity_poly.pdbx_strand_id
1 'polypeptide(L)'
;MDRGQEQERDQDRVRAGRERRMAMADDVRKLEAVRERLVAVEEVAQTYPEGHYMRVRLESLRLNKVVEDLDEDLRDLYDRSAHPRGT
;
A
#
# COMPACT_ATOMS: atom_id res chain seq x y z
N MET A 1 -32.59 30.65 -9.64
CA MET A 1 -32.19 29.24 -9.47
C MET A 1 -30.72 29.28 -9.17
N ASP A 2 -30.25 29.09 -7.93
CA ASP A 2 -28.78 29.18 -7.71
C ASP A 2 -28.28 28.45 -6.45
N ARG A 3 -28.84 28.75 -5.27
CA ARG A 3 -28.31 28.20 -4.00
C ARG A 3 -28.44 26.66 -3.82
N GLY A 4 -29.45 26.04 -4.41
CA GLY A 4 -29.65 24.58 -4.30
C GLY A 4 -28.64 23.77 -5.13
N GLN A 5 -28.27 24.28 -6.31
CA GLN A 5 -27.35 23.59 -7.22
C GLN A 5 -25.88 23.73 -6.79
N GLU A 6 -25.51 24.87 -6.20
CA GLU A 6 -24.18 25.04 -5.60
C GLU A 6 -23.99 24.11 -4.39
N GLN A 7 -25.00 23.98 -3.54
CA GLN A 7 -24.95 23.14 -2.34
C GLN A 7 -24.90 21.64 -2.68
N GLU A 8 -25.57 21.21 -3.75
CA GLU A 8 -25.50 19.83 -4.25
C GLU A 8 -24.11 19.51 -4.83
N ARG A 9 -23.54 20.44 -5.63
CA ARG A 9 -22.17 20.29 -6.17
C ARG A 9 -21.10 20.24 -5.09
N ASP A 10 -21.25 21.03 -4.03
CA ASP A 10 -20.32 20.99 -2.90
C ASP A 10 -20.44 19.70 -2.09
N GLN A 11 -21.65 19.16 -1.90
CA GLN A 11 -21.84 17.84 -1.29
C GLN A 11 -21.19 16.72 -2.11
N ASP A 12 -21.36 16.74 -3.44
CA ASP A 12 -20.75 15.75 -4.33
C ASP A 12 -19.22 15.81 -4.28
N ARG A 13 -18.64 17.02 -4.22
CA ARG A 13 -17.19 17.22 -4.08
C ARG A 13 -16.66 16.66 -2.76
N VAL A 14 -17.37 16.91 -1.65
CA VAL A 14 -17.01 16.39 -0.34
C VAL A 14 -17.09 14.87 -0.31
N ARG A 15 -18.15 14.30 -0.89
CA ARG A 15 -18.34 12.85 -0.99
C ARG A 15 -17.25 12.19 -1.82
N ALA A 16 -16.97 12.71 -3.02
CA ALA A 16 -15.90 12.20 -3.87
C ALA A 16 -14.52 12.29 -3.18
N GLY A 17 -14.27 13.36 -2.42
CA GLY A 17 -13.06 13.48 -1.60
C GLY A 17 -12.95 12.43 -0.51
N ARG A 18 -14.08 12.10 0.15
CA ARG A 18 -14.12 11.04 1.16
C ARG A 18 -13.92 9.65 0.54
N GLU A 19 -14.57 9.35 -0.57
CA GLU A 19 -14.45 8.08 -1.28
C GLU A 19 -13.00 7.83 -1.73
N ARG A 20 -12.34 8.86 -2.30
CA ARG A 20 -10.91 8.78 -2.66
C ARG A 20 -10.01 8.46 -1.47
N ARG A 21 -10.23 9.12 -0.31
CA ARG A 21 -9.45 8.84 0.91
C ARG A 21 -9.67 7.43 1.44
N MET A 22 -10.91 6.92 1.38
CA MET A 22 -11.21 5.56 1.82
C MET A 22 -10.57 4.50 0.91
N ALA A 23 -10.62 4.71 -0.42
CA ALA A 23 -9.95 3.83 -1.37
C ALA A 23 -8.44 3.79 -1.12
N MET A 24 -7.82 4.97 -0.95
CA MET A 24 -6.39 5.06 -0.65
C MET A 24 -6.01 4.38 0.67
N ALA A 25 -6.81 4.54 1.73
CA ALA A 25 -6.58 3.85 3.00
C ALA A 25 -6.73 2.32 2.89
N ASP A 26 -7.60 1.85 2.00
CA ASP A 26 -7.74 0.41 1.72
C ASP A 26 -6.53 -0.13 0.95
N ASP A 27 -5.99 0.63 0.01
CA ASP A 27 -4.77 0.27 -0.72
C ASP A 27 -3.56 0.20 0.21
N VAL A 28 -3.37 1.18 1.11
CA VAL A 28 -2.33 1.12 2.17
C VAL A 28 -2.45 -0.18 2.96
N ARG A 29 -3.66 -0.47 3.49
CA ARG A 29 -3.89 -1.66 4.31
C ARG A 29 -3.56 -2.94 3.56
N LYS A 30 -3.91 -3.03 2.28
CA LYS A 30 -3.60 -4.19 1.43
C LYS A 30 -2.09 -4.34 1.23
N LEU A 31 -1.38 -3.25 0.93
CA LEU A 31 0.07 -3.27 0.72
C LEU A 31 0.82 -3.64 2.00
N GLU A 32 0.45 -3.08 3.15
CA GLU A 32 1.02 -3.46 4.45
C GLU A 32 0.84 -4.95 4.74
N ALA A 33 -0.35 -5.49 4.45
CA ALA A 33 -0.63 -6.90 4.67
C ALA A 33 0.10 -7.82 3.67
N VAL A 34 0.43 -7.34 2.47
CA VAL A 34 1.28 -8.05 1.51
C VAL A 34 2.73 -8.06 1.99
N ARG A 35 3.23 -6.89 2.43
CA ARG A 35 4.57 -6.73 2.99
C ARG A 35 4.79 -7.68 4.17
N GLU A 36 3.89 -7.69 5.14
CA GLU A 36 3.97 -8.56 6.32
C GLU A 36 4.12 -10.04 5.91
N ARG A 37 3.33 -10.50 4.94
CA ARG A 37 3.37 -11.89 4.46
C ARG A 37 4.68 -12.21 3.74
N LEU A 38 5.21 -11.28 2.93
CA LEU A 38 6.49 -11.43 2.25
C LEU A 38 7.65 -11.54 3.25
N VAL A 39 7.67 -10.68 4.28
CA VAL A 39 8.64 -10.75 5.37
C VAL A 39 8.54 -12.09 6.11
N ALA A 40 7.33 -12.56 6.41
CA ALA A 40 7.16 -13.86 7.05
C ALA A 40 7.69 -15.02 6.19
N VAL A 41 7.59 -14.94 4.85
CA VAL A 41 8.18 -15.96 3.96
C VAL A 41 9.71 -15.93 4.01
N GLU A 42 10.34 -14.75 4.08
CA GLU A 42 11.78 -14.61 4.28
C GLU A 42 12.23 -15.21 5.61
N GLU A 43 11.51 -14.95 6.70
CA GLU A 43 11.78 -15.52 8.02
C GLU A 43 11.68 -17.06 7.99
N VAL A 44 10.64 -17.61 7.35
CA VAL A 44 10.51 -19.06 7.14
C VAL A 44 11.67 -19.61 6.32
N ALA A 45 12.13 -18.91 5.28
CA ALA A 45 13.28 -19.34 4.48
C ALA A 45 14.54 -19.48 5.34
N GLN A 46 14.75 -18.59 6.31
CA GLN A 46 15.90 -18.61 7.23
C GLN A 46 15.85 -19.77 8.23
N THR A 47 14.67 -20.39 8.46
CA THR A 47 14.57 -21.59 9.32
C THR A 47 15.16 -22.85 8.68
N TYR A 48 15.31 -22.87 7.35
CA TYR A 48 15.95 -23.96 6.65
C TYR A 48 17.49 -23.82 6.70
N PRO A 49 18.23 -24.94 6.80
CA PRO A 49 19.68 -24.93 6.69
C PRO A 49 20.16 -24.28 5.38
N GLU A 50 21.34 -23.67 5.42
CA GLU A 50 21.99 -23.16 4.23
C GLU A 50 22.15 -24.27 3.16
N GLY A 51 21.88 -23.93 1.90
CA GLY A 51 21.90 -24.89 0.80
C GLY A 51 20.71 -25.86 0.74
N HIS A 52 19.80 -25.83 1.73
CA HIS A 52 18.57 -26.63 1.67
C HIS A 52 17.71 -26.19 0.48
N TYR A 53 17.15 -27.17 -0.24
CA TYR A 53 16.39 -26.93 -1.47
C TYR A 53 15.29 -25.86 -1.33
N MET A 54 14.52 -25.94 -0.24
CA MET A 54 13.45 -24.97 0.01
C MET A 54 13.98 -23.57 0.30
N ARG A 55 15.12 -23.43 0.98
CA ARG A 55 15.76 -22.14 1.23
C ARG A 55 16.18 -21.49 -0.08
N VAL A 56 16.93 -22.22 -0.91
CA VAL A 56 17.38 -21.75 -2.22
C VAL A 56 16.20 -21.33 -3.10
N ARG A 57 15.12 -22.14 -3.10
CA ARG A 57 13.91 -21.82 -3.85
C ARG A 57 13.25 -20.53 -3.35
N LEU A 58 13.12 -20.32 -2.05
CA LEU A 58 12.51 -19.11 -1.49
C LEU A 58 13.40 -17.87 -1.69
N GLU A 59 14.72 -17.98 -1.46
CA GLU A 59 15.69 -16.91 -1.72
C GLU A 59 15.71 -16.50 -3.21
N SER A 60 15.48 -17.45 -4.13
CA SER A 60 15.41 -17.17 -5.57
C SER A 60 14.22 -16.29 -5.97
N LEU A 61 13.19 -16.19 -5.14
CA LEU A 61 12.06 -15.28 -5.35
C LEU A 61 12.46 -13.81 -5.13
N ARG A 62 13.63 -13.55 -4.54
CA ARG A 62 14.15 -12.20 -4.26
C ARG A 62 13.13 -11.33 -3.53
N LEU A 63 12.44 -11.89 -2.53
CA LEU A 63 11.37 -11.18 -1.81
C LEU A 63 11.88 -9.93 -1.10
N ASN A 64 13.13 -9.92 -0.64
CA ASN A 64 13.86 -8.71 -0.23
C ASN A 64 13.63 -7.52 -1.16
N LYS A 65 13.86 -7.69 -2.46
CA LYS A 65 13.71 -6.59 -3.41
C LYS A 65 12.25 -6.18 -3.59
N VAL A 66 11.34 -7.15 -3.58
CA VAL A 66 9.90 -6.89 -3.67
C VAL A 66 9.40 -6.12 -2.44
N VAL A 67 9.92 -6.44 -1.25
CA VAL A 67 9.60 -5.73 0.00
C VAL A 67 10.14 -4.30 -0.03
N GLU A 68 11.38 -4.09 -0.51
CA GLU A 68 11.94 -2.74 -0.69
C GLU A 68 11.07 -1.89 -1.62
N ASP A 69 10.69 -2.43 -2.78
CA ASP A 69 9.84 -1.72 -3.74
C ASP A 69 8.46 -1.41 -3.14
N LEU A 70 7.89 -2.33 -2.35
CA LEU A 70 6.63 -2.09 -1.62
C LEU A 70 6.76 -0.99 -0.56
N ASP A 71 7.90 -0.91 0.12
CA ASP A 71 8.16 0.10 1.15
C ASP A 71 8.28 1.49 0.52
N GLU A 72 8.85 1.59 -0.68
CA GLU A 72 8.84 2.82 -1.48
C GLU A 72 7.42 3.21 -1.90
N ASP A 73 6.63 2.26 -2.43
CA ASP A 73 5.24 2.50 -2.83
C ASP A 73 4.36 2.97 -1.66
N LEU A 74 4.51 2.33 -0.49
CA LEU A 74 3.81 2.70 0.73
C LEU A 74 4.17 4.13 1.17
N ARG A 75 5.46 4.47 1.12
CA ARG A 75 5.93 5.82 1.45
C ARG A 75 5.33 6.87 0.52
N ASP A 76 5.32 6.62 -0.78
CA ASP A 76 4.71 7.50 -1.78
C ASP A 76 3.20 7.64 -1.59
N LEU A 77 2.52 6.58 -1.15
CA LEU A 77 1.10 6.65 -0.79
C LEU A 77 0.90 7.51 0.46
N TYR A 78 1.70 7.30 1.51
CA TYR A 78 1.62 8.09 2.72
C TYR A 78 1.87 9.58 2.46
N ASP A 79 2.89 9.92 1.67
CA ASP A 79 3.21 11.31 1.33
C ASP A 79 2.07 12.00 0.55
N ARG A 80 1.47 11.29 -0.42
CA ARG A 80 0.29 11.77 -1.15
C ARG A 80 -0.93 11.93 -0.24
N SER A 81 -1.09 11.08 0.76
CA SER A 81 -2.19 11.16 1.72
C SER A 81 -2.05 12.36 2.67
N ALA A 82 -0.80 12.68 3.05
CA ALA A 82 -0.46 13.78 3.94
C ALA A 82 -0.50 15.15 3.24
N HIS A 83 -0.17 15.19 1.95
CA HIS A 83 -0.11 16.43 1.15
C HIS A 83 -1.02 16.38 -0.09
N PRO A 84 -2.36 16.31 0.07
CA PRO A 84 -3.29 16.13 -1.05
C PRO A 84 -3.40 17.34 -2.00
N ARG A 85 -2.72 18.46 -1.73
CA ARG A 85 -2.69 19.67 -2.57
C ARG A 85 -1.36 19.93 -3.28
N GLY A 86 -0.40 19.02 -3.20
CA GLY A 86 0.93 19.19 -3.78
C GLY A 86 1.84 20.06 -2.90
N THR A 87 3.13 19.78 -2.96
CA THR A 87 4.21 20.68 -2.50
C THR A 87 4.25 21.94 -3.33
#